data_AF-A0A804NXY1-F1
#
_entry.id   AF-A0A804NXY1-F1
#
_cell.length_a   1.000
_cell.length_b   1.000
_cell.length_c   1.000
_cell.angle_alpha   90.00
_cell.angle_beta   90.00
_cell.angle_gamma   90.00
#
_symmetry.space_group_name_H-M   'P 1'
#
loop_
_entity.id
_entity.type
_entity.pdbx_description
1 polymer ?
#
loop_
_entity_poly.entity_id
_entity_poly.type
_entity_poly.pdbx_seq_one_letter_code
_entity_poly.pdbx_strand_id
1 'polypeptide(L)'
;MHKLGRGSRDKVQQFMAITGASEKAALQALKASDWHLEGAFDVFYSQPQIAVANTRHLEELYNRYKEPDADMIMVEGISQICNDLQVDPQDIVMLVISWHMKASTMCEFTRQEFIGGLQSIGVDSIEKLQAKLPSLRAELKDDPCSAKGCTSNGWFHLPVTYMFTSCREVP
;
A
#
# COMPACT_ATOMS: atom_id res chain seq x y z
N MET A 1 -13.11 -11.63 24.08
CA MET A 1 -13.46 -12.12 22.72
C MET A 1 -14.97 -12.24 22.62
N HIS A 2 -15.64 -11.31 21.96
CA HIS A 2 -17.10 -11.40 21.75
C HIS A 2 -17.37 -12.41 20.63
N LYS A 3 -18.02 -13.53 20.96
CA LYS A 3 -18.42 -14.54 19.97
C LYS A 3 -19.51 -13.95 19.07
N LEU A 4 -19.18 -13.66 17.83
CA LEU A 4 -20.16 -13.28 16.81
C LEU A 4 -21.13 -14.45 16.57
N GLY A 5 -22.43 -14.16 16.49
CA GLY A 5 -23.44 -15.15 16.16
C GLY A 5 -23.27 -15.69 14.74
N ARG A 6 -23.74 -16.91 14.46
CA ARG A 6 -23.58 -17.58 13.15
C ARG A 6 -24.05 -16.71 11.97
N GLY A 7 -25.23 -16.10 12.10
CA GLY A 7 -25.77 -15.21 11.06
C GLY A 7 -25.01 -13.89 10.87
N SER A 8 -24.30 -13.40 11.90
CA SER A 8 -23.42 -12.25 11.77
C SER A 8 -22.17 -12.58 10.94
N ARG A 9 -21.65 -13.80 11.09
CA ARG A 9 -20.46 -14.24 10.34
C ARG A 9 -20.76 -14.42 8.85
N ASP A 10 -21.92 -14.97 8.52
CA ASP A 10 -22.35 -15.18 7.13
C ASP A 10 -22.49 -13.83 6.39
N LYS A 11 -23.07 -12.83 7.05
CA LYS A 11 -23.17 -11.46 6.51
C LYS A 11 -21.80 -10.82 6.27
N VAL A 12 -20.84 -11.04 7.17
CA VAL A 12 -19.46 -10.55 7.00
C VAL A 12 -18.81 -11.21 5.78
N GLN A 13 -18.95 -12.53 5.61
CA GLN A 13 -18.42 -13.22 4.43
C GLN A 13 -19.05 -12.74 3.12
N GLN A 14 -20.37 -12.57 3.10
CA GLN A 14 -21.08 -12.07 1.93
C GLN A 14 -20.68 -10.64 1.58
N PHE A 15 -20.54 -9.78 2.59
CA PHE A 15 -20.09 -8.41 2.41
C PHE A 15 -18.67 -8.35 1.83
N MET A 16 -17.73 -9.12 2.39
CA MET A 16 -16.35 -9.21 1.88
C MET A 16 -16.29 -9.78 0.45
N ALA A 17 -17.13 -10.76 0.13
CA ALA A 17 -17.19 -11.35 -1.21
C ALA A 17 -17.68 -10.34 -2.28
N ILE A 18 -18.58 -9.43 -1.90
CA ILE A 18 -19.16 -8.44 -2.83
C ILE A 18 -18.26 -7.19 -2.94
N THR A 19 -17.79 -6.66 -1.81
CA THR A 19 -17.04 -5.38 -1.79
C THR A 19 -15.53 -5.54 -1.94
N GLY A 20 -15.00 -6.75 -1.71
CA GLY A 20 -13.57 -6.97 -1.53
C GLY A 20 -13.01 -6.33 -0.25
N ALA A 21 -13.87 -5.86 0.66
CA ALA A 21 -13.45 -5.24 1.92
C ALA A 21 -12.74 -6.24 2.83
N SER A 22 -11.84 -5.75 3.69
CA SER A 22 -11.30 -6.57 4.78
C SER A 22 -12.38 -6.92 5.81
N GLU A 23 -12.14 -7.97 6.58
CA GLU A 23 -13.03 -8.37 7.69
C GLU A 23 -13.26 -7.22 8.67
N LYS A 24 -12.24 -6.39 8.92
CA LYS A 24 -12.34 -5.22 9.80
C LYS A 24 -13.27 -4.15 9.23
N ALA A 25 -13.13 -3.83 7.94
CA ALA A 25 -13.98 -2.85 7.26
C ALA A 25 -15.43 -3.35 7.11
N ALA A 26 -15.61 -4.63 6.77
CA ALA A 26 -16.91 -5.29 6.73
C ALA A 26 -17.60 -5.25 8.10
N LEU A 27 -16.88 -5.57 9.18
CA LEU A 27 -17.41 -5.49 10.54
C LEU A 27 -17.76 -4.06 10.95
N GLN A 28 -16.97 -3.06 10.54
CA GLN A 28 -17.26 -1.66 10.82
C GLN A 28 -18.53 -1.20 10.10
N ALA A 29 -18.64 -1.47 8.79
CA ALA A 29 -19.79 -1.12 7.98
C ALA A 29 -21.08 -1.81 8.47
N LEU A 30 -20.99 -3.13 8.74
CA LEU A 30 -22.13 -3.90 9.26
C LEU A 30 -22.53 -3.49 10.67
N LYS A 31 -21.60 -3.06 11.53
CA LYS A 31 -21.96 -2.52 12.85
C LYS A 31 -22.63 -1.15 12.74
N ALA A 32 -22.18 -0.32 11.80
CA ALA A 32 -22.76 1.00 11.58
C ALA A 32 -24.15 0.95 10.92
N SER A 33 -24.52 -0.15 10.28
CA SER A 33 -25.82 -0.37 9.64
C SER A 33 -26.77 -1.29 10.42
N ASP A 34 -26.52 -1.53 11.71
CA ASP A 34 -27.29 -2.48 12.54
C ASP A 34 -27.41 -3.87 11.89
N TRP A 35 -26.33 -4.33 11.25
CA TRP A 35 -26.22 -5.59 10.52
C TRP A 35 -27.12 -5.71 9.28
N HIS A 36 -27.54 -4.60 8.68
CA HIS A 36 -28.19 -4.57 7.37
C HIS A 36 -27.14 -4.53 6.25
N LEU A 37 -27.19 -5.51 5.35
CA LEU A 37 -26.24 -5.64 4.24
C LEU A 37 -26.34 -4.44 3.28
N GLU A 38 -27.55 -4.07 2.89
CA GLU A 38 -27.80 -2.94 1.98
C GLU A 38 -27.27 -1.62 2.56
N GLY A 39 -27.65 -1.29 3.79
CA GLY A 39 -27.14 -0.09 4.46
C GLY A 39 -25.63 -0.13 4.73
N ALA A 40 -25.03 -1.32 4.90
CA ALA A 40 -23.58 -1.45 5.02
C ALA A 40 -22.87 -1.10 3.72
N PHE A 41 -23.45 -1.40 2.55
CA PHE A 41 -22.87 -1.00 1.27
C PHE A 41 -22.89 0.52 1.13
N ASP A 42 -23.98 1.19 1.51
CA ASP A 42 -24.05 2.65 1.48
C ASP A 42 -23.02 3.29 2.42
N VAL A 43 -22.89 2.77 3.65
CA VAL A 43 -21.87 3.24 4.61
C VAL A 43 -20.46 3.01 4.08
N PHE A 44 -20.22 1.89 3.40
CA PHE A 44 -18.94 1.56 2.81
C PHE A 44 -18.64 2.42 1.57
N TYR A 45 -19.56 2.63 0.64
CA TYR A 45 -19.26 3.47 -0.53
C TYR A 45 -19.30 4.97 -0.23
N SER A 46 -19.92 5.41 0.87
CA SER A 46 -19.95 6.83 1.29
C SER A 46 -18.71 7.27 2.08
N GLN A 47 -17.98 6.34 2.71
CA GLN A 47 -16.71 6.66 3.38
C GLN A 47 -15.55 6.52 2.39
N PRO A 48 -14.55 7.41 2.42
CA PRO A 48 -13.32 7.21 1.68
C PRO A 48 -12.64 5.94 2.20
N GLN A 49 -12.86 4.85 1.49
CA GLN A 49 -12.32 3.55 1.84
C GLN A 49 -10.80 3.61 1.63
N ILE A 50 -10.04 3.67 2.72
CA ILE A 50 -8.68 3.14 2.67
C ILE A 50 -8.88 1.64 2.48
N ALA A 51 -8.84 1.19 1.22
CA ALA A 51 -8.92 -0.22 0.89
C ALA A 51 -7.89 -0.94 1.75
N VAL A 52 -8.37 -1.69 2.74
CA VAL A 52 -7.47 -2.40 3.65
C VAL A 52 -6.85 -3.50 2.82
N ALA A 53 -5.59 -3.27 2.43
CA ALA A 53 -4.83 -4.17 1.60
C ALA A 53 -4.83 -5.58 2.22
N ASN A 54 -5.18 -6.58 1.42
CA ASN A 54 -5.23 -7.96 1.89
C ASN A 54 -3.80 -8.45 2.19
N THR A 55 -3.49 -8.70 3.46
CA THR A 55 -2.17 -9.15 3.89
C THR A 55 -1.72 -10.41 3.18
N ARG A 56 -2.62 -11.36 2.86
CA ARG A 56 -2.25 -12.59 2.16
C ARG A 56 -1.78 -12.32 0.73
N HIS A 57 -2.50 -11.48 0.00
CA HIS A 57 -2.09 -11.09 -1.35
C HIS A 57 -0.75 -10.33 -1.32
N LEU A 58 -0.51 -9.52 -0.29
CA LEU A 58 0.77 -8.86 -0.09
C LEU A 58 1.92 -9.82 0.20
N GLU A 59 1.70 -10.87 0.99
CA GLU A 59 2.70 -11.93 1.18
C GLU A 59 3.01 -12.64 -0.13
N GLU A 60 1.99 -13.00 -0.91
CA GLU A 60 2.16 -13.66 -2.21
C GLU A 60 2.90 -12.77 -3.20
N LEU A 61 2.58 -11.47 -3.20
CA LEU A 61 3.25 -10.47 -4.02
C LEU A 61 4.71 -10.27 -3.60
N TYR A 62 4.98 -10.18 -2.30
CA TYR A 62 6.34 -10.10 -1.78
C TYR A 62 7.16 -11.35 -2.17
N ASN A 63 6.58 -12.55 -2.01
CA ASN A 63 7.23 -13.80 -2.37
C ASN A 63 7.53 -13.93 -3.87
N ARG A 64 6.80 -13.20 -4.73
CA ARG A 64 7.08 -13.16 -6.18
C ARG A 64 8.38 -12.43 -6.50
N TYR A 65 8.69 -11.35 -5.78
CA TYR A 65 9.82 -10.47 -6.10
C TYR A 65 11.01 -10.62 -5.14
N LYS A 66 10.84 -11.29 -4.00
CA LYS A 66 11.94 -11.50 -3.05
C LYS A 66 13.01 -12.40 -3.65
N GLU A 67 14.24 -12.25 -3.16
CA GLU A 67 15.32 -13.17 -3.49
C GLU A 67 15.07 -14.57 -2.90
N PRO A 68 15.54 -15.65 -3.56
CA PRO A 68 15.48 -17.00 -3.00
C PRO A 68 16.30 -17.12 -1.71
N ASP A 69 17.48 -16.48 -1.68
CA ASP A 69 18.49 -16.63 -0.63
C ASP A 69 18.49 -15.49 0.39
N ALA A 70 17.69 -14.44 0.17
CA ALA A 70 17.55 -13.32 1.10
C ALA A 70 16.07 -13.01 1.38
N ASP A 71 15.74 -12.66 2.63
CA ASP A 71 14.40 -12.17 2.98
C ASP A 71 14.25 -10.68 2.67
N MET A 72 14.60 -10.29 1.44
CA MET A 72 14.49 -8.94 0.91
C MET A 72 14.24 -8.98 -0.61
N ILE A 73 13.59 -7.93 -1.12
CA ILE A 73 13.53 -7.64 -2.55
C ILE A 73 14.76 -6.77 -2.85
N MET A 74 15.62 -7.23 -3.76
CA MET A 74 16.82 -6.49 -4.18
C MET A 74 16.66 -5.95 -5.61
N VAL A 75 17.76 -5.56 -6.23
CA VAL A 75 17.80 -4.93 -7.57
C VAL A 75 17.03 -5.74 -8.63
N GLU A 76 17.17 -7.06 -8.66
CA GLU A 76 16.47 -7.91 -9.63
C GLU A 76 14.95 -7.92 -9.39
N GLY A 77 14.52 -8.06 -8.13
CA GLY A 77 13.12 -7.99 -7.75
C GLY A 77 12.50 -6.62 -8.04
N ILE A 78 13.23 -5.53 -7.78
CA ILE A 78 12.78 -4.17 -8.10
C ILE A 78 12.69 -3.97 -9.62
N SER A 79 13.63 -4.50 -10.38
CA SER A 79 13.58 -4.46 -11.85
C SER A 79 12.33 -5.16 -12.39
N GLN A 80 11.96 -6.30 -11.79
CA GLN A 80 10.70 -6.99 -12.11
C GLN A 80 9.47 -6.15 -11.74
N ILE A 81 9.47 -5.50 -10.56
CA ILE A 81 8.39 -4.58 -10.17
C ILE A 81 8.24 -3.44 -11.18
N CYS A 82 9.33 -2.81 -11.61
CA CYS A 82 9.30 -1.75 -12.63
C CYS A 82 8.72 -2.25 -13.95
N ASN A 83 9.15 -3.44 -14.40
CA ASN A 83 8.64 -4.06 -15.62
C ASN A 83 7.13 -4.33 -15.54
N ASP A 84 6.67 -4.91 -14.44
CA ASP A 84 5.25 -5.23 -14.22
C ASP A 84 4.38 -3.96 -14.09
N LEU A 85 4.92 -2.90 -13.50
CA LEU A 85 4.27 -1.58 -13.44
C LEU A 85 4.30 -0.82 -14.77
N GLN A 86 5.14 -1.25 -15.72
CA GLN A 86 5.44 -0.54 -16.96
C GLN A 86 5.98 0.87 -16.71
N VAL A 87 6.91 0.96 -15.76
CA VAL A 87 7.55 2.20 -15.31
C VAL A 87 9.05 2.09 -15.56
N ASP A 88 9.65 3.18 -16.02
CA ASP A 88 11.11 3.26 -16.14
C ASP A 88 11.74 3.23 -14.73
N PRO A 89 12.78 2.42 -14.46
CA PRO A 89 13.47 2.42 -13.17
C PRO A 89 13.99 3.79 -12.72
N GLN A 90 14.20 4.72 -13.66
CA GLN A 90 14.61 6.11 -13.42
C GLN A 90 13.44 7.09 -13.27
N ASP A 91 12.18 6.64 -13.42
CA ASP A 91 11.01 7.49 -13.25
C ASP A 91 10.89 7.94 -11.77
N ILE A 92 10.63 9.24 -11.59
CA ILE A 92 10.46 9.86 -10.26
C ILE A 92 9.36 9.19 -9.43
N VAL A 93 8.39 8.52 -10.04
CA VAL A 93 7.36 7.77 -9.32
C VAL A 93 7.95 6.64 -8.47
N MET A 94 9.09 6.06 -8.87
CA MET A 94 9.77 5.03 -8.09
C MET A 94 10.31 5.58 -6.76
N LEU A 95 10.70 6.86 -6.73
CA LEU A 95 11.11 7.54 -5.50
C LEU A 95 9.93 7.73 -4.55
N VAL A 96 8.76 8.10 -5.09
CA VAL A 96 7.52 8.26 -4.29
C VAL A 96 7.09 6.90 -3.72
N ILE A 97 7.15 5.84 -4.52
CA ILE A 97 6.87 4.48 -4.04
C ILE A 97 7.81 4.12 -2.90
N SER A 98 9.13 4.32 -3.07
CA SER A 98 10.15 4.03 -2.06
C SER A 98 9.94 4.82 -0.77
N TRP A 99 9.46 6.06 -0.88
CA TRP A 99 9.08 6.89 0.25
C TRP A 99 7.90 6.31 1.03
N HIS A 100 6.84 5.87 0.34
CA HIS A 100 5.70 5.20 0.97
C HIS A 100 6.09 3.85 1.61
N MET A 101 7.06 3.14 1.03
CA MET A 101 7.66 1.94 1.64
C MET A 101 8.54 2.24 2.86
N LYS A 102 8.90 3.50 3.10
CA LYS A 102 9.86 3.93 4.12
C LYS A 102 11.20 3.19 3.99
N ALA A 103 11.63 3.00 2.76
CA ALA A 103 12.80 2.20 2.44
C ALA A 103 14.08 2.77 3.08
N SER A 104 14.84 1.89 3.73
CA SER A 104 16.08 2.23 4.43
C SER A 104 17.32 2.14 3.54
N THR A 105 17.23 1.48 2.39
CA THR A 105 18.36 1.32 1.46
C THR A 105 17.87 1.53 0.03
N MET A 106 18.76 2.06 -0.83
CA MET A 106 18.46 2.20 -2.25
C MET A 106 18.41 0.85 -2.94
N CYS A 107 17.40 0.66 -3.79
CA CYS A 107 17.19 -0.56 -4.55
C CYS A 107 17.05 -1.83 -3.68
N GLU A 108 16.53 -1.68 -2.45
CA GLU A 108 16.21 -2.79 -1.57
C GLU A 108 14.91 -2.50 -0.81
N PHE A 109 14.07 -3.52 -0.65
CA PHE A 109 12.94 -3.48 0.28
C PHE A 109 12.97 -4.72 1.17
N THR A 110 13.01 -4.49 2.47
CA THR A 110 12.68 -5.53 3.44
C THR A 110 11.20 -5.90 3.36
N ARG A 111 10.86 -7.09 3.86
CA ARG A 111 9.46 -7.52 3.97
C ARG A 111 8.57 -6.50 4.69
N GLN A 112 9.08 -5.88 5.76
CA GLN A 112 8.32 -4.93 6.55
C GLN A 112 8.06 -3.62 5.78
N GLU A 113 9.06 -3.13 5.06
CA GLU A 113 8.95 -1.92 4.23
C GLU A 113 7.95 -2.15 3.09
N PHE A 114 8.08 -3.25 2.35
CA PHE A 114 7.22 -3.55 1.21
C PHE A 114 5.75 -3.75 1.63
N ILE A 115 5.50 -4.64 2.59
CA ILE A 115 4.13 -4.93 3.04
C ILE A 115 3.52 -3.72 3.76
N GLY A 116 4.29 -3.07 4.64
CA GLY A 116 3.81 -1.91 5.41
C GLY A 116 3.52 -0.72 4.51
N GLY A 117 4.36 -0.46 3.52
CA GLY A 117 4.16 0.64 2.58
C GLY A 117 2.96 0.44 1.67
N LEU A 118 2.82 -0.74 1.06
CA LEU A 118 1.65 -1.06 0.23
C LEU A 118 0.34 -1.00 1.04
N GLN A 119 0.37 -1.47 2.29
CA GLN A 119 -0.77 -1.29 3.21
C GLN A 119 -1.11 0.17 3.47
N SER A 120 -0.09 1.03 3.63
CA SER A 120 -0.30 2.45 3.93
C SER A 120 -0.97 3.21 2.79
N ILE A 121 -0.76 2.76 1.54
CA ILE A 121 -1.40 3.33 0.34
C ILE A 121 -2.62 2.53 -0.15
N GLY A 122 -3.03 1.50 0.60
CA GLY A 122 -4.22 0.70 0.31
C GLY A 122 -4.11 -0.16 -0.96
N VAL A 123 -2.90 -0.62 -1.28
CA VAL A 123 -2.59 -1.44 -2.45
C VAL A 123 -2.26 -2.87 -2.01
N ASP A 124 -2.79 -3.87 -2.70
CA ASP A 124 -2.48 -5.29 -2.46
C ASP A 124 -2.22 -6.10 -3.75
N SER A 125 -2.11 -5.42 -4.90
CA SER A 125 -1.79 -6.04 -6.19
C SER A 125 -1.05 -5.04 -7.11
N ILE A 126 -0.34 -5.54 -8.12
CA ILE A 126 0.34 -4.71 -9.11
C ILE A 126 -0.65 -3.82 -9.87
N GLU A 127 -1.82 -4.34 -10.22
CA GLU A 127 -2.82 -3.60 -10.97
C GLU A 127 -3.34 -2.40 -10.17
N LYS A 128 -3.54 -2.57 -8.86
CA LYS A 128 -3.89 -1.47 -7.96
C LYS A 128 -2.75 -0.47 -7.79
N LEU A 129 -1.50 -0.94 -7.71
CA LEU A 129 -0.32 -0.07 -7.64
C LEU A 129 -0.20 0.76 -8.93
N GLN A 130 -0.37 0.12 -10.08
CA GLN A 130 -0.34 0.74 -11.40
C GLN A 130 -1.43 1.81 -11.54
N ALA A 131 -2.66 1.50 -11.12
CA ALA A 131 -3.77 2.45 -11.08
C ALA A 131 -3.51 3.64 -10.13
N LYS A 132 -2.61 3.48 -9.14
CA LYS A 132 -2.19 4.56 -8.24
C LYS A 132 -1.04 5.42 -8.74
N LEU A 133 -0.28 4.98 -9.74
CA LEU A 133 0.84 5.76 -10.28
C LEU A 133 0.48 7.21 -10.65
N PRO A 134 -0.68 7.52 -11.28
CA PRO A 134 -1.02 8.90 -11.59
C PRO A 134 -1.20 9.77 -10.34
N SER A 135 -1.77 9.25 -9.25
CA SER A 135 -1.92 10.02 -8.01
C SER A 135 -0.59 10.18 -7.29
N LEU A 136 0.24 9.12 -7.26
CA LEU A 136 1.59 9.19 -6.69
C LEU A 136 2.46 10.23 -7.42
N ARG A 137 2.35 10.33 -8.76
CA ARG A 137 3.02 11.38 -9.53
C ARG A 137 2.48 12.78 -9.23
N ALA A 138 1.19 12.92 -8.92
CA ALA A 138 0.59 14.20 -8.56
C ALA A 138 1.03 14.69 -7.17
N GLU A 139 1.32 13.79 -6.24
CA GLU A 139 1.87 14.13 -4.90
C GLU A 139 3.17 14.95 -4.99
N LEU A 140 3.94 14.82 -6.07
CA LEU A 140 5.15 15.60 -6.32
C LEU A 140 4.88 17.01 -6.89
N LYS A 141 3.74 17.21 -7.56
CA LYS A 141 3.42 18.45 -8.28
C LYS A 141 2.81 19.51 -7.38
N ASP A 142 2.05 19.10 -6.37
CA ASP A 142 1.28 20.03 -5.55
C ASP A 142 2.09 20.70 -4.45
N ASP A 143 3.32 20.25 -4.15
CA ASP A 143 4.30 21.03 -3.36
C ASP A 143 5.64 20.25 -3.31
N PRO A 144 6.81 20.85 -3.62
CA PRO A 144 8.11 20.20 -3.40
C PRO A 144 8.38 19.90 -1.91
N CYS A 145 7.53 20.40 -1.01
CA CYS A 145 7.57 20.19 0.43
C CYS A 145 6.42 19.29 0.97
N SER A 146 5.50 18.80 0.11
CA SER A 146 4.27 18.12 0.52
C SER A 146 4.23 16.61 0.31
N ALA A 147 5.36 15.96 -0.01
CA ALA A 147 5.53 14.58 0.43
C ALA A 147 5.24 14.58 1.94
N LYS A 148 4.04 14.11 2.33
CA LYS A 148 3.35 14.46 3.58
C LYS A 148 4.10 13.95 4.81
N GLY A 149 5.19 14.63 5.15
CA GLY A 149 6.19 14.20 6.10
C GLY A 149 7.06 15.33 6.65
N CYS A 150 6.81 16.60 6.31
CA CYS A 150 7.28 17.72 7.12
C CYS A 150 6.35 17.89 8.33
N THR A 151 6.33 16.92 9.25
CA THR A 151 5.87 17.19 10.62
C THR A 151 7.00 17.92 11.33
N SER A 152 6.65 18.98 12.05
CA SER A 152 7.49 19.90 12.83
C SER A 152 8.41 19.27 13.88
N ASN A 153 8.55 17.96 13.91
CA ASN A 153 9.45 17.21 14.78
C ASN A 153 10.45 16.48 13.90
N GLY A 154 11.59 17.14 13.66
CA GLY A 154 12.64 16.68 12.77
C GLY A 154 13.13 15.28 13.11
N TRP A 155 12.73 14.31 12.30
CA TRP A 155 13.46 13.08 11.99
C TRP A 155 13.11 12.74 10.55
N PHE A 156 13.78 13.38 9.60
CA PHE A 156 13.98 12.73 8.31
C PHE A 156 14.67 11.41 8.64
N HIS A 157 14.00 10.28 8.41
CA HIS A 157 14.71 9.02 8.26
C HIS A 157 15.67 9.25 7.11
N LEU A 158 16.93 9.50 7.46
CA LEU A 158 18.06 9.85 6.60
C LEU A 158 18.10 9.04 5.29
N PRO A 159 17.72 7.74 5.21
CA PRO A 159 17.89 6.98 3.99
C PRO A 159 17.16 7.50 2.75
N VAL A 160 15.90 7.92 2.87
CA VAL A 160 15.10 8.33 1.70
C VAL A 160 15.55 9.72 1.21
N THR A 161 15.99 10.60 2.12
CA THR A 161 16.61 11.87 1.76
C THR A 161 17.96 11.67 1.08
N TYR A 162 18.79 10.73 1.58
CA TYR A 162 20.05 10.35 0.92
C TYR A 162 19.80 9.75 -0.47
N MET A 163 18.75 8.93 -0.64
CA MET A 163 18.31 8.40 -1.93
C MET A 163 17.89 9.53 -2.89
N PHE A 164 17.19 10.55 -2.39
CA PHE A 164 16.81 11.75 -3.15
C PHE A 164 18.02 12.59 -3.61
N THR A 165 19.06 12.72 -2.77
CA THR A 165 20.31 13.39 -3.15
C THR A 165 21.16 12.55 -4.10
N SER A 166 21.25 11.23 -3.90
CA SER A 166 22.10 10.35 -4.71
C SER A 166 21.51 10.10 -6.11
N CYS A 167 20.18 10.06 -6.28
CA CYS A 167 19.55 9.99 -7.61
C CYS A 167 19.73 11.28 -8.43
N ARG A 168 19.92 12.43 -7.77
CA ARG A 168 20.14 13.72 -8.46
C ARG A 168 21.60 13.89 -8.92
N GLU A 169 22.52 13.06 -8.44
CA GLU A 169 23.95 13.13 -8.73
C GLU A 169 24.43 12.10 -9.77
N VAL A 170 23.52 11.31 -10.38
CA VAL A 170 23.88 10.47 -11.53
C VAL A 170 23.87 11.35 -12.80
N PRO A 171 25.02 11.54 -13.48
CA PRO A 171 25.18 12.47 -14.60
C PRO A 171 24.43 12.07 -15.88
#